data_AF-A0A1I4N098-F1
#
_entry.id   AF-A0A1I4N098-F1
#
_cell.length_a   1.000
_cell.length_b   1.000
_cell.length_c   1.000
_cell.angle_alpha   90.00
_cell.angle_beta   90.00
_cell.angle_gamma   90.00
#
_symmetry.space_group_name_H-M   'P 1'
#
loop_
_entity.id
_entity.type
_entity.pdbx_description
1 polymer ?
#
loop_
_entity_poly.entity_id
_entity_poly.type
_entity_poly.pdbx_seq_one_letter_code
_entity_poly.pdbx_strand_id
1 'polypeptide(L)' 'MKRRIILDLAVTLDGFIEGKNGEVDWCIMDSEMGFINFLNQIDTILYGRKSYNLWGQFTPEIEDTDLASKK' A
#
# COMPACT_ATOMS: atom_id res chain seq x y z
N MET A 1 7.11 2.34 25.71
CA MET A 1 6.37 1.42 24.82
C MET A 1 7.35 0.83 23.80
N LYS A 2 7.21 -0.42 23.37
CA LYS A 2 8.06 -1.00 22.31
C LYS A 2 7.44 -0.71 20.94
N ARG A 3 8.26 -0.31 19.97
CA ARG A 3 7.84 -0.10 18.58
C ARG A 3 7.60 -1.46 17.91
N ARG A 4 6.54 -1.57 17.11
CA ARG A 4 6.16 -2.79 16.39
C ARG A 4 6.68 -2.73 14.96
N ILE A 5 7.01 -3.89 14.41
CA ILE A 5 7.15 -4.07 12.96
C ILE A 5 5.80 -4.55 12.46
N ILE A 6 5.23 -3.84 11.49
CA ILE A 6 3.90 -4.10 10.95
C ILE A 6 4.05 -4.29 9.44
N LEU A 7 3.39 -5.31 8.92
CA LEU A 7 3.29 -5.56 7.49
C LEU A 7 1.83 -5.32 7.10
N ASP A 8 1.63 -4.37 6.20
CA ASP A 8 0.33 -4.03 5.63
C ASP A 8 0.47 -4.14 4.11
N LEU A 9 -0.22 -5.13 3.51
CA LEU A 9 -0.12 -5.45 2.10
C LEU A 9 -1.39 -6.11 1.58
N ALA A 10 -1.66 -5.93 0.29
CA ALA A 10 -2.65 -6.71 -0.44
C ALA A 10 -2.11 -8.12 -0.73
N VAL A 11 -2.99 -9.11 -0.71
CA VAL A 11 -2.67 -10.50 -1.03
C VAL A 11 -3.79 -11.10 -1.88
N THR A 12 -3.43 -11.92 -2.87
CA THR A 12 -4.41 -12.70 -3.63
C THR A 12 -5.08 -13.74 -2.74
N LEU A 13 -6.22 -14.29 -3.20
CA LEU A 13 -6.95 -15.31 -2.46
C LEU A 13 -6.12 -16.57 -2.15
N ASP A 14 -5.17 -16.89 -3.02
CA ASP A 14 -4.24 -18.02 -2.92
C ASP A 14 -2.87 -17.64 -2.31
N GLY A 15 -2.69 -16.42 -1.80
CA GLY A 15 -1.58 -16.06 -0.92
C GLY A 15 -0.38 -15.38 -1.58
N PHE A 16 -0.50 -14.88 -2.81
CA PHE A 16 0.57 -14.15 -3.49
C PHE A 16 0.44 -12.63 -3.30
N ILE A 17 1.58 -11.94 -3.13
CA ILE A 17 1.63 -10.48 -2.94
C ILE A 17 2.00 -9.72 -4.22
N GLU A 18 2.41 -10.43 -5.26
CA GLU A 18 2.87 -9.92 -6.56
C GLU A 18 2.74 -11.05 -7.60
N GLY A 19 2.50 -10.71 -8.87
CA GLY A 19 2.59 -11.67 -9.96
C GLY A 19 4.03 -12.11 -10.24
N LYS A 20 4.22 -13.11 -11.12
CA LYS A 20 5.55 -13.68 -11.41
C LYS A 20 6.53 -12.69 -12.04
N ASN A 21 6.03 -11.60 -12.62
CA ASN A 21 6.82 -10.60 -13.33
C ASN A 21 6.70 -9.18 -12.71
N GLY A 22 6.13 -9.02 -11.51
CA GLY A 22 5.93 -7.68 -10.93
C GLY A 22 4.51 -7.15 -10.94
N GLU A 23 3.53 -7.97 -11.34
CA GLU A 23 2.15 -7.51 -11.54
C GLU A 23 1.45 -7.16 -10.21
N VAL A 24 0.90 -5.95 -10.15
CA VAL A 24 0.13 -5.39 -9.01
C VAL A 24 -1.18 -4.71 -9.46
N ASP A 25 -1.58 -4.92 -10.72
CA ASP A 25 -2.79 -4.34 -11.33
C ASP A 25 -4.10 -4.86 -10.70
N TRP A 26 -4.03 -6.01 -10.04
CA TRP A 26 -5.13 -6.59 -9.28
C TRP A 26 -5.32 -5.96 -7.89
N CYS A 27 -4.35 -5.19 -7.40
CA CYS A 27 -4.45 -4.51 -6.11
C CYS A 27 -5.50 -3.40 -6.19
N ILE A 28 -6.52 -3.48 -5.35
CA ILE A 28 -7.57 -2.46 -5.27
C ILE A 28 -7.27 -1.57 -4.07
N MET A 29 -7.21 -0.26 -4.31
CA MET A 29 -7.13 0.75 -3.25
C MET A 29 -8.55 1.28 -3.01
N ASP A 30 -9.05 1.15 -1.79
CA ASP A 30 -10.35 1.64 -1.37
C ASP A 30 -10.17 2.62 -0.20
N SER A 31 -10.92 3.72 -0.21
CA SER A 31 -10.86 4.75 0.83
C SER A 31 -11.29 4.23 2.21
N GLU A 32 -12.15 3.20 2.25
CA GLU A 32 -12.61 2.55 3.48
C GLU A 32 -11.54 1.67 4.13
N MET A 33 -10.45 1.31 3.43
CA MET A 33 -9.34 0.53 4.00
C MET A 33 -8.53 1.31 5.04
N GLY A 34 -8.70 2.64 5.13
CA GLY A 34 -8.07 3.44 6.17
C GLY A 34 -6.55 3.55 6.05
N PHE A 35 -6.00 3.42 4.85
CA PHE A 35 -4.55 3.43 4.60
C PHE A 35 -3.86 4.69 5.13
N ILE A 36 -4.48 5.87 4.99
CA ILE A 36 -3.98 7.13 5.56
C ILE A 36 -3.93 7.08 7.09
N ASN A 37 -4.94 6.50 7.73
CA ASN A 37 -4.96 6.33 9.18
C ASN A 37 -3.87 5.36 9.67
N PHE A 38 -3.54 4.34 8.88
CA PHE A 38 -2.41 3.46 9.14
C PHE A 38 -1.07 4.22 9.03
N LEU A 39 -0.87 4.99 7.95
CA LEU A 39 0.36 5.77 7.76
C LEU A 39 0.60 6.77 8.91
N ASN A 40 -0.46 7.39 9.44
CA ASN A 40 -0.38 8.29 10.60
C ASN A 40 0.08 7.60 11.91
N GLN A 41 0.06 6.26 11.98
CA GLN A 41 0.50 5.50 13.16
C GLN A 41 1.99 5.11 13.12
N ILE A 42 2.65 5.32 11.98
CA ILE A 42 4.07 4.97 11.79
C ILE A 42 4.88 6.23 11.50
N ASP A 43 6.18 6.19 11.83
CA ASP A 43 7.11 7.28 11.52
C ASP A 43 8.28 6.82 10.62
N THR A 44 8.31 5.53 10.26
CA THR A 44 9.41 4.89 9.52
C THR A 44 8.87 3.75 8.64
N ILE A 45 9.28 3.72 7.37
CA ILE A 45 9.04 2.61 6.45
C ILE A 45 10.39 1.96 6.09
N LEU A 46 10.45 0.63 6.13
CA LEU A 46 11.65 -0.14 5.80
C LEU A 46 11.53 -0.72 4.39
N TYR A 47 12.52 -0.45 3.53
CA TYR A 47 12.55 -0.95 2.16
C TYR A 47 13.78 -1.84 1.92
N GLY A 48 13.59 -2.92 1.15
CA GLY A 48 14.70 -3.55 0.44
C GLY A 48 15.21 -2.66 -0.70
N ARG A 49 16.47 -2.83 -1.13
CA ARG A 49 17.09 -1.95 -2.14
C ARG A 49 16.26 -1.80 -3.42
N LYS A 50 15.78 -2.91 -3.99
CA LYS A 50 14.99 -2.91 -5.23
C LYS A 50 13.65 -2.18 -5.03
N SER A 51 12.94 -2.48 -3.94
CA SER A 51 11.67 -1.83 -3.60
C SER A 51 11.85 -0.33 -3.35
N TYR A 52 12.93 0.08 -2.69
CA TYR A 52 13.24 1.51 -2.47
C TYR A 52 13.45 2.26 -3.79
N ASN A 53 14.19 1.66 -4.72
CA ASN A 53 14.45 2.29 -6.01
C ASN A 53 13.19 2.45 -6.87
N LEU A 54 12.21 1.56 -6.72
CA LEU A 54 10.95 1.61 -7.47
C LEU A 54 9.89 2.50 -6.81
N TRP A 55 9.73 2.39 -5.49
CA TRP A 55 8.58 2.97 -4.77
C TRP A 55 8.99 3.99 -3.70
N GLY A 56 10.26 4.04 -3.30
CA GLY A 56 10.73 4.86 -2.17
C GLY A 56 10.69 6.37 -2.41
N GLN A 57 10.36 6.80 -3.63
CA GLN A 57 10.16 8.20 -4.01
C GLN A 57 8.70 8.52 -4.34
N PHE A 58 7.81 7.52 -4.31
CA PHE A 58 6.40 7.71 -4.59
C PHE A 58 5.73 8.38 -3.39
N THR A 59 5.16 9.55 -3.61
CA THR A 59 4.26 10.20 -2.66
C THR A 59 2.85 10.05 -3.22
N PRO A 60 1.94 9.35 -2.53
CA PRO A 60 0.56 9.26 -3.00
C PRO A 60 -0.05 10.67 -3.04
N GLU A 61 -0.63 11.03 -4.19
CA GLU A 61 -1.47 12.22 -4.29
C GLU A 61 -2.71 11.97 -3.43
N ILE A 62 -3.07 12.94 -2.59
CA ILE A 62 -4.31 12.89 -1.81
C ILE A 62 -5.43 13.29 -2.78
N GLU A 63 -5.80 12.40 -3.69
CA GLU A 63 -7.05 12.54 -4.44
C GLU A 63 -8.18 11.90 -3.63
N ASP A 64 -9.12 12.73 -3.17
CA ASP A 64 -10.41 12.29 -2.64
C ASP A 64 -11.10 11.44 -3.70
N THR A 65 -10.93 10.12 -3.61
CA THR A 65 -11.51 9.14 -4.52
C THR A 65 -12.97 8.88 -4.13
N ASP A 66 -13.76 9.96 -4.10
CA ASP A 66 -15.22 9.92 -3.89
C ASP A 66 -15.98 9.87 -5.24
N LEU A 67 -15.29 9.50 -6.33
CA LEU A 67 -15.87 9.47 -7.68
C LEU A 67 -16.22 8.08 -8.23
N ALA A 68 -16.15 7.02 -7.42
CA ALA A 68 -16.69 5.70 -7.79
C ALA A 68 -18.22 5.56 -7.62
N SER A 69 -18.94 6.66 -7.34
CA SER A 69 -20.40 6.68 -7.17
C SER A 69 -21.18 7.21 -8.39
N LYS A 70 -20.56 7.30 -9.58
CA LYS A 70 -21.28 7.63 -10.83
C LYS A 70 -20.99 6.63 -11.94
N LYS A 71 -21.67 5.49 -11.87
CA LYS A 71 -22.37 4.91 -13.03
C LYS A 71 -23.52 4.02 -12.58
#